data_AF-A0A140L338-F1
#
_entry.id   AF-A0A140L338-F1
#
_cell.length_a   1.000
_cell.length_b   1.000
_cell.length_c   1.000
_cell.angle_alpha   90.00
_cell.angle_beta   90.00
_cell.angle_gamma   90.00
#
_symmetry.space_group_name_H-M   'P 1'
#
loop_
_entity.id
_entity.type
_entity.pdbx_description
1 polymer ?
#
loop_
_entity_poly.entity_id
_entity_poly.type
_entity_poly.pdbx_seq_one_letter_code
_entity_poly.pdbx_strand_id
1 'polypeptide(L)'
;MMGRTHFKVGILSYLIAGSVPLIATMPLIGKGKAEVSIAQACVAGLAALMADVDSQHSQINQMNPVTKTASQFIDSTENILKNILRTAFTIGIGIGILLFRKEFIQLLSTYNKITPYASMITYGSATLFIVLGSLGKKGDRILSNIPIVGYIYNQILSMVNQGGAFLKRFLMFMLYTGIGAWIIYYNYRFIRDPYLYLVGVLFIAAVSFPHRSLFHSAEGLIMFTLAVSYLTRRIGYPEFQHAFFIGYFSHLYLADIFTEEGIPLSILPRILKKIGLHGQMKKFWLYRIAYGIFNIRLRIPIIHTGTTKGNIFEEIYVFILLAAAIISFTTNQVLIKLV
;
A
#
# COMPACT_ATOMS: atom_id res chain seq x y z
N MET A 1 -0.77 8.75 -5.34
CA MET A 1 0.00 8.61 -6.61
C MET A 1 0.66 7.24 -6.61
N MET A 2 1.42 6.86 -7.65
CA MET A 2 2.22 5.63 -7.57
C MET A 2 3.41 5.81 -6.61
N GLY A 3 3.83 4.75 -5.92
CA GLY A 3 5.00 4.79 -5.02
C GLY A 3 6.28 5.30 -5.70
N ARG A 4 6.47 4.99 -6.99
CA ARG A 4 7.64 5.47 -7.76
C ARG A 4 7.63 6.97 -7.90
N THR A 5 6.44 7.53 -8.05
CA THR A 5 6.23 8.96 -8.13
C THR A 5 6.50 9.61 -6.78
N HIS A 6 5.96 9.05 -5.68
CA HIS A 6 6.26 9.53 -4.32
C HIS A 6 7.77 9.56 -4.03
N PHE A 7 8.49 8.49 -4.38
CA PHE A 7 9.95 8.44 -4.24
C PHE A 7 10.67 9.57 -5.00
N LYS A 8 10.31 9.78 -6.27
CA LYS A 8 10.88 10.86 -7.10
C LYS A 8 10.52 12.24 -6.54
N VAL A 9 9.27 12.46 -6.15
CA VAL A 9 8.79 13.72 -5.54
C VAL A 9 9.56 14.00 -4.25
N GLY A 10 9.80 13.00 -3.41
CA GLY A 10 10.63 13.12 -2.21
C GLY A 10 12.04 13.60 -2.48
N ILE A 11 12.73 12.95 -3.43
CA ILE A 11 14.07 13.35 -3.85
C ILE A 11 14.06 14.77 -4.40
N LEU A 12 13.21 15.06 -5.38
CA LEU A 12 13.17 16.35 -6.06
C LEU A 12 12.79 17.50 -5.11
N SER A 13 11.87 17.25 -4.17
CA SER A 13 11.49 18.23 -3.14
C SER A 13 12.66 18.55 -2.22
N TYR A 14 13.45 17.56 -1.83
CA TYR A 14 14.67 17.79 -1.06
C TYR A 14 15.72 18.56 -1.87
N LEU A 15 15.93 18.20 -3.14
CA LEU A 15 16.84 18.92 -4.03
C LEU A 15 16.46 20.39 -4.16
N ILE A 16 15.17 20.71 -4.35
CA ILE A 16 14.67 22.09 -4.40
C ILE A 16 14.85 22.79 -3.05
N ALA A 17 14.43 22.16 -1.95
CA ALA A 17 14.51 22.76 -0.62
C ALA A 17 15.95 23.04 -0.17
N GLY A 18 16.90 22.17 -0.52
CA GLY A 18 18.32 22.35 -0.22
C GLY A 18 19.04 23.33 -1.14
N SER A 19 18.51 23.58 -2.35
CA SER A 19 19.13 24.48 -3.34
C SER A 19 18.63 25.92 -3.27
N VAL A 20 17.37 26.15 -2.87
CA VAL A 20 16.81 27.50 -2.76
C VAL A 20 17.22 28.13 -1.42
N PRO A 21 18.02 29.22 -1.38
CA PRO A 21 18.55 29.78 -0.14
C PRO A 21 17.49 30.18 0.89
N LEU A 22 16.36 30.74 0.42
CA LEU A 22 15.23 31.11 1.28
C LEU A 22 14.61 29.90 2.00
N ILE A 23 14.59 28.74 1.35
CA ILE A 23 14.05 27.51 1.93
C ILE A 23 15.12 26.84 2.82
N ALA A 24 16.36 26.80 2.35
CA ALA A 24 17.50 26.20 3.07
C ALA A 24 17.84 26.93 4.39
N THR A 25 17.44 28.21 4.53
CA THR A 25 17.59 29.01 5.75
C THR A 25 16.45 28.83 6.74
N MET A 26 15.37 28.13 6.37
CA MET A 26 14.28 27.86 7.31
C MET A 26 14.77 26.98 8.47
N PRO A 27 14.40 27.28 9.73
CA PRO A 27 14.84 26.51 10.90
C PRO A 27 14.53 25.01 10.83
N LEU A 28 13.48 24.65 10.07
CA LEU A 28 13.03 23.28 9.86
C LEU A 28 13.82 22.52 8.79
N ILE A 29 14.66 23.19 7.99
CA ILE A 29 15.29 22.62 6.80
C ILE A 29 16.83 22.65 6.86
N GLY A 30 17.45 23.70 7.41
CA GLY A 30 18.91 23.74 7.46
C GLY A 30 19.53 24.95 8.16
N LYS A 31 20.88 24.93 8.20
CA LYS A 31 21.72 26.02 8.74
C LYS A 31 22.11 27.06 7.68
N GLY A 32 21.32 27.23 6.62
CA GLY A 32 21.49 28.32 5.66
C GLY A 32 22.65 28.20 4.66
N LYS A 33 23.20 26.99 4.43
CA LYS A 33 24.12 26.74 3.31
C LYS A 33 23.41 25.93 2.24
N ALA A 34 23.49 26.38 0.98
CA ALA A 34 22.96 25.67 -0.19
C ALA A 34 23.88 24.49 -0.52
N GLU A 35 23.77 23.43 0.28
CA GLU A 35 24.49 22.18 0.11
C GLU A 35 23.49 21.04 -0.01
N VAL A 36 23.73 20.14 -0.97
CA VAL A 36 22.89 18.96 -1.19
C VAL A 36 23.73 17.71 -1.03
N SER A 37 23.28 16.80 -0.18
CA SER A 37 23.91 15.49 0.04
C SER A 37 23.11 14.40 -0.69
N ILE A 38 23.83 13.52 -1.40
CA ILE A 38 23.22 12.35 -2.05
C ILE A 38 22.59 11.43 -1.01
N ALA A 39 23.25 11.21 0.13
CA ALA A 39 22.71 10.42 1.23
C ALA A 39 21.39 11.01 1.76
N GLN A 40 21.33 12.33 1.95
CA GLN A 40 20.10 13.02 2.34
C GLN A 40 19.00 12.92 1.28
N ALA A 41 19.33 13.04 -0.01
CA ALA A 41 18.36 12.83 -1.08
C ALA A 41 17.77 11.41 -1.04
N CYS A 42 18.59 10.39 -0.80
CA CYS A 42 18.12 9.02 -0.61
C CYS A 42 17.21 8.89 0.63
N VAL A 43 17.57 9.51 1.76
CA VAL A 43 16.72 9.55 2.96
C VAL A 43 15.38 10.21 2.67
N ALA A 44 15.35 11.32 1.92
CA ALA A 44 14.11 11.98 1.53
C ALA A 44 13.24 11.09 0.62
N GLY A 45 13.84 10.40 -0.34
CA GLY A 45 13.14 9.42 -1.17
C GLY A 45 12.53 8.27 -0.35
N LEU A 46 13.29 7.71 0.60
CA LEU A 46 12.81 6.65 1.49
C LEU A 46 11.71 7.16 2.43
N ALA A 47 11.86 8.36 2.99
CA ALA A 47 10.87 8.97 3.86
C ALA A 47 9.55 9.26 3.12
N ALA A 48 9.62 9.63 1.84
CA ALA A 48 8.43 9.77 1.01
C ALA A 48 7.71 8.42 0.82
N LEU A 49 8.38 7.27 0.89
CA LEU A 49 7.71 5.97 0.85
C LEU A 49 7.19 5.49 2.21
N MET A 50 7.65 6.11 3.31
CA MET A 50 7.39 5.66 4.67
C MET A 50 5.91 5.78 5.07
N ALA A 51 5.20 6.78 4.53
CA ALA A 51 3.78 6.96 4.81
C ALA A 51 2.93 5.75 4.37
N ASP A 52 3.37 5.04 3.33
CA ASP A 52 2.70 3.85 2.76
C ASP A 52 3.23 2.53 3.34
N VAL A 53 4.02 2.56 4.41
CA VAL A 53 4.60 1.35 5.01
C VAL A 53 3.52 0.35 5.46
N ASP A 54 2.32 0.82 5.73
CA ASP A 54 1.14 0.05 6.15
C ASP A 54 0.44 -0.72 5.00
N SER A 55 0.85 -0.51 3.74
CA SER A 55 0.28 -1.15 2.56
C SER A 55 1.18 -2.26 1.99
N GLN A 56 0.62 -3.44 1.75
CA GLN A 56 1.36 -4.58 1.15
C GLN A 56 1.87 -4.34 -0.27
N HIS A 57 1.23 -3.42 -0.99
CA HIS A 57 1.60 -3.06 -2.36
C HIS A 57 2.52 -1.83 -2.41
N SER A 58 2.88 -1.26 -1.25
CA SER A 58 3.73 -0.08 -1.24
C SER A 58 5.14 -0.41 -1.69
N GLN A 59 5.77 0.59 -2.31
CA GLN A 59 7.10 0.41 -2.86
C GLN A 59 8.14 0.11 -1.77
N ILE A 60 7.98 0.63 -0.55
CA ILE A 60 8.87 0.32 0.58
C ILE A 60 8.86 -1.17 0.92
N ASN A 61 7.68 -1.81 0.92
CA ASN A 61 7.55 -3.25 1.18
C ASN A 61 7.97 -4.11 -0.04
N GLN A 62 7.86 -3.58 -1.25
CA GLN A 62 8.36 -4.24 -2.47
C GLN A 62 9.88 -4.14 -2.63
N MET A 63 10.51 -3.13 -2.01
CA MET A 63 11.97 -2.93 -1.98
C MET A 63 12.65 -3.67 -0.82
N ASN A 64 11.94 -3.89 0.29
CA ASN A 64 12.48 -4.65 1.40
C ASN A 64 12.58 -6.15 1.03
N PRO A 65 13.78 -6.75 1.07
CA PRO A 65 14.00 -8.12 0.63
C PRO A 65 13.19 -9.14 1.43
N VAL A 66 12.99 -8.91 2.74
CA VAL A 66 12.25 -9.82 3.62
C VAL A 66 10.78 -9.88 3.22
N THR A 67 10.13 -8.71 3.13
CA THR A 67 8.71 -8.62 2.75
C THR A 67 8.48 -9.03 1.30
N LYS A 68 9.40 -8.68 0.40
CA LYS A 68 9.32 -9.05 -1.03
C LYS A 68 9.39 -10.55 -1.22
N THR A 69 10.41 -11.21 -0.68
CA THR A 69 10.59 -12.66 -0.83
C THR A 69 9.41 -13.41 -0.22
N ALA A 70 8.96 -13.01 0.96
CA ALA A 70 7.81 -13.65 1.60
C ALA A 70 6.50 -13.43 0.81
N SER A 71 6.29 -12.22 0.26
CA SER A 71 5.14 -11.93 -0.61
C SER A 71 5.18 -12.75 -1.90
N GLN A 72 6.35 -12.89 -2.53
CA GLN A 72 6.55 -13.71 -3.72
C GLN A 72 6.23 -15.18 -3.45
N PHE A 73 6.62 -15.72 -2.29
CA PHE A 73 6.26 -17.07 -1.90
C PHE A 73 4.74 -17.25 -1.75
N ILE A 74 4.05 -16.27 -1.16
CA ILE A 74 2.58 -16.26 -1.09
C ILE A 74 1.96 -16.18 -2.49
N ASP A 75 2.46 -15.29 -3.35
CA ASP A 75 1.98 -15.16 -4.74
C ASP A 75 2.15 -16.48 -5.52
N SER A 76 3.29 -17.14 -5.37
CA SER A 76 3.52 -18.47 -5.95
C SER A 76 2.53 -19.49 -5.42
N THR A 77 2.29 -19.51 -4.11
CA THR A 77 1.33 -20.42 -3.47
C THR A 77 -0.10 -20.17 -3.95
N GLU A 78 -0.53 -18.90 -4.00
CA GLU A 78 -1.82 -18.49 -4.55
C GLU A 78 -1.98 -18.96 -6.00
N ASN A 79 -0.94 -18.77 -6.83
CA ASN A 79 -0.98 -19.18 -8.23
C ASN A 79 -1.07 -20.70 -8.38
N ILE A 80 -0.38 -21.47 -7.54
CA ILE A 80 -0.51 -22.93 -7.50
C ILE A 80 -1.94 -23.33 -7.13
N LEU A 81 -2.50 -22.76 -6.06
CA LEU A 81 -3.87 -23.04 -5.63
C LEU A 81 -4.89 -22.67 -6.71
N LYS A 82 -4.74 -21.51 -7.36
CA LYS A 82 -5.58 -21.08 -8.49
C LYS A 82 -5.52 -22.06 -9.66
N ASN A 83 -4.32 -22.55 -9.98
CA ASN A 83 -4.14 -23.56 -11.03
C ASN A 83 -4.78 -24.89 -10.65
N ILE A 84 -4.64 -25.35 -9.40
CA ILE A 84 -5.30 -26.57 -8.90
C ILE A 84 -6.82 -26.43 -8.99
N LEU A 85 -7.37 -25.32 -8.51
CA LEU A 85 -8.80 -25.01 -8.58
C LEU A 85 -9.30 -25.00 -10.03
N ARG A 86 -8.58 -24.32 -10.93
CA ARG A 86 -8.90 -24.34 -12.35
C ARG A 86 -8.98 -25.77 -12.87
N THR A 87 -7.93 -26.56 -12.66
CA THR A 87 -7.88 -27.94 -13.16
C THR A 87 -9.00 -28.80 -12.58
N ALA A 88 -9.31 -28.63 -11.29
CA ALA A 88 -10.41 -29.34 -10.63
C ALA A 88 -11.79 -28.97 -11.22
N PHE A 89 -12.07 -27.67 -11.41
CA PHE A 89 -13.35 -27.20 -11.95
C PHE A 89 -13.51 -27.37 -13.46
N THR A 90 -12.42 -27.61 -14.19
CA THR A 90 -12.46 -27.88 -15.62
C THR A 90 -12.32 -29.37 -15.89
N ILE A 91 -11.09 -29.88 -15.90
CA ILE A 91 -10.78 -31.28 -16.18
C ILE A 91 -11.46 -32.20 -15.15
N GLY A 92 -11.43 -31.85 -13.86
CA GLY A 92 -12.04 -32.66 -12.81
C GLY A 92 -13.56 -32.82 -12.97
N ILE A 93 -14.30 -31.73 -13.24
CA ILE A 93 -15.74 -31.81 -13.54
C ILE A 93 -15.98 -32.62 -14.81
N GLY A 94 -15.21 -32.40 -15.88
CA GLY A 94 -15.37 -33.13 -17.13
C GLY A 94 -15.14 -34.63 -16.97
N ILE A 95 -14.09 -35.04 -16.25
CA ILE A 95 -13.83 -36.45 -15.89
C ILE A 95 -14.95 -37.00 -15.01
N GLY A 96 -15.40 -36.23 -14.01
CA GLY A 96 -16.51 -36.62 -13.14
C GLY A 96 -17.78 -36.94 -13.94
N ILE A 97 -18.14 -36.11 -14.91
CA ILE A 97 -19.28 -36.35 -15.81
C ILE A 97 -19.09 -37.67 -16.59
N LEU A 98 -17.88 -37.98 -17.07
CA LEU A 98 -17.62 -39.24 -17.79
C LEU A 98 -17.68 -40.48 -16.89
N LEU A 99 -17.20 -40.36 -15.65
CA LEU A 99 -17.24 -41.44 -14.67
C LEU A 99 -18.69 -41.78 -14.29
N PHE A 100 -19.52 -40.76 -14.03
CA PHE A 100 -20.94 -40.90 -13.66
C PHE A 100 -21.90 -40.75 -14.84
N ARG A 101 -21.45 -41.09 -16.05
CA ARG A 101 -22.20 -40.82 -17.28
C ARG A 101 -23.55 -41.53 -17.33
N LYS A 102 -23.67 -42.73 -16.75
CA LYS A 102 -24.91 -43.51 -16.78
C LYS A 102 -25.99 -42.82 -15.95
N GLU A 103 -25.61 -42.34 -14.78
CA GLU A 103 -26.43 -41.61 -13.82
C GLU A 103 -26.88 -40.27 -14.40
N PHE A 104 -25.97 -39.53 -15.04
CA PHE A 104 -26.32 -38.28 -15.73
C PHE A 104 -27.28 -38.50 -16.89
N ILE A 105 -27.06 -39.53 -17.72
CA ILE A 105 -27.97 -39.86 -18.83
C ILE A 105 -29.34 -40.24 -18.28
N GLN A 106 -29.40 -41.11 -17.26
CA GLN A 106 -30.66 -41.51 -16.63
C GLN A 106 -31.41 -40.31 -16.04
N LEU A 107 -30.72 -39.41 -15.34
CA LEU A 107 -31.29 -38.18 -14.77
C LEU A 107 -31.82 -37.24 -15.85
N LEU A 108 -31.09 -37.06 -16.96
CA LEU A 108 -31.55 -36.21 -18.07
C LEU A 108 -32.72 -36.85 -18.83
N SER A 109 -32.76 -38.18 -18.91
CA SER A 109 -33.85 -38.94 -19.54
C SER A 109 -35.17 -38.91 -18.76
N THR A 110 -35.21 -38.40 -17.52
CA THR A 110 -36.50 -38.16 -16.83
C THR A 110 -37.30 -37.01 -17.46
N TYR A 111 -36.67 -36.20 -18.31
CA TYR A 111 -37.29 -35.09 -19.00
C TYR A 111 -37.55 -35.45 -20.47
N ASN A 112 -38.83 -35.64 -20.85
CA ASN A 112 -39.24 -36.13 -22.18
C ASN A 112 -38.63 -35.35 -23.35
N LYS A 113 -38.49 -34.03 -23.22
CA LYS A 113 -37.91 -33.17 -24.28
C LYS A 113 -36.39 -33.31 -24.43
N ILE A 114 -35.69 -33.76 -23.38
CA ILE A 114 -34.22 -33.85 -23.31
C ILE A 114 -33.75 -35.28 -23.58
N THR A 115 -34.58 -36.28 -23.31
CA THR A 115 -34.30 -37.71 -23.46
C THR A 115 -33.52 -38.07 -24.74
N PRO A 116 -33.93 -37.66 -25.96
CA PRO A 116 -33.18 -38.03 -27.17
C PRO A 116 -31.77 -37.42 -27.24
N TYR A 117 -31.52 -36.34 -26.48
CA TYR A 117 -30.25 -35.62 -26.45
C TYR A 117 -29.42 -35.89 -25.19
N ALA A 118 -29.91 -36.69 -24.24
CA ALA A 118 -29.27 -36.89 -22.92
C ALA A 118 -27.81 -37.36 -23.02
N SER A 119 -27.54 -38.32 -23.91
CA SER A 119 -26.18 -38.81 -24.19
C SER A 119 -25.29 -37.71 -24.76
N MET A 120 -25.77 -37.00 -25.79
CA MET A 120 -25.02 -35.91 -26.44
C MET A 120 -24.71 -34.77 -25.46
N ILE A 121 -25.66 -34.38 -24.61
CA ILE A 121 -25.47 -33.34 -23.59
C ILE A 121 -24.42 -33.79 -22.57
N THR A 122 -24.46 -35.04 -22.12
CA THR A 122 -23.52 -35.58 -21.13
C THR A 122 -22.08 -35.58 -21.67
N TYR A 123 -21.84 -36.21 -22.82
CA TYR A 123 -20.50 -36.26 -23.41
C TYR A 123 -20.03 -34.90 -23.93
N GLY A 124 -20.94 -34.09 -24.48
CA GLY A 124 -20.65 -32.72 -24.92
C GLY A 124 -20.22 -31.83 -23.76
N SER A 125 -20.93 -31.89 -22.62
CA SER A 125 -20.56 -31.16 -21.41
C SER A 125 -19.22 -31.61 -20.86
N ALA A 126 -18.97 -32.92 -20.77
CA ALA A 126 -17.68 -33.44 -20.33
C ALA A 126 -16.53 -32.94 -21.20
N THR A 127 -16.69 -33.06 -22.52
CA THR A 127 -15.71 -32.61 -23.50
C THR A 127 -15.46 -31.11 -23.39
N LEU A 128 -16.54 -30.30 -23.26
CA LEU A 128 -16.43 -28.86 -23.05
C LEU A 128 -15.58 -28.54 -21.83
N PHE A 129 -15.86 -29.14 -20.68
CA PHE A 129 -15.10 -28.88 -19.45
C PHE A 129 -13.63 -29.30 -19.54
N ILE A 130 -13.33 -30.42 -20.21
CA ILE A 130 -11.93 -30.86 -20.45
C ILE A 130 -11.20 -29.87 -21.37
N VAL A 131 -11.86 -29.43 -22.46
CA VAL A 131 -11.31 -28.44 -23.40
C VAL A 131 -11.11 -27.09 -22.71
N LEU A 132 -12.03 -26.65 -21.85
CA LEU A 132 -11.84 -25.43 -21.06
C LEU A 132 -10.59 -25.53 -20.17
N GLY A 133 -10.31 -26.72 -19.62
CA GLY A 133 -9.12 -26.94 -18.82
C GLY A 133 -7.82 -26.82 -19.61
N SER A 134 -7.78 -27.35 -20.84
CA SER A 134 -6.61 -27.25 -21.71
C SER A 134 -6.34 -25.83 -22.23
N LEU A 135 -7.38 -24.98 -22.28
CA LEU A 135 -7.27 -23.56 -22.66
C LEU A 135 -6.66 -22.66 -21.56
N GLY A 136 -6.40 -23.20 -20.36
CA GLY A 136 -5.78 -22.47 -19.26
C GLY A 136 -6.53 -21.18 -18.89
N LYS A 137 -5.84 -20.03 -18.88
CA LYS A 137 -6.42 -18.73 -18.49
C LYS A 137 -7.61 -18.28 -19.35
N LYS A 138 -7.68 -18.71 -20.62
CA LYS A 138 -8.84 -18.40 -21.48
C LYS A 138 -10.06 -19.20 -21.04
N GLY A 139 -9.86 -20.45 -20.62
CA GLY A 139 -10.89 -21.29 -20.03
C GLY A 139 -11.49 -20.70 -18.77
N ASP A 140 -10.65 -20.09 -17.91
CA ASP A 140 -11.10 -19.45 -16.66
C ASP A 140 -12.16 -18.36 -16.90
N ARG A 141 -11.99 -17.55 -17.95
CA ARG A 141 -12.94 -16.47 -18.30
C ARG A 141 -14.29 -17.02 -18.75
N ILE A 142 -14.29 -18.18 -19.40
CA ILE A 142 -15.52 -18.83 -19.85
C ILE A 142 -16.18 -19.51 -18.66
N LEU A 143 -15.40 -20.25 -17.85
CA LEU A 143 -15.84 -20.91 -16.63
C LEU A 143 -16.51 -19.93 -15.66
N SER A 144 -15.92 -18.74 -15.48
CA SER A 144 -16.45 -17.69 -14.58
C SER A 144 -17.83 -17.16 -15.00
N ASN A 145 -18.24 -17.37 -16.26
CA ASN A 145 -19.52 -16.92 -16.80
C ASN A 145 -20.60 -18.01 -16.78
N ILE A 146 -20.24 -19.26 -16.47
CA ILE A 146 -21.22 -20.34 -16.29
C ILE A 146 -21.96 -20.08 -14.96
N PRO A 147 -23.30 -20.01 -14.90
CA PRO A 147 -23.99 -19.48 -13.73
C PRO A 147 -23.63 -20.15 -12.40
N ILE A 148 -23.94 -21.44 -12.24
CA ILE A 148 -23.73 -22.16 -10.97
C ILE A 148 -22.23 -22.44 -10.75
N VAL A 149 -21.56 -22.97 -11.78
CA VAL A 149 -20.14 -23.37 -11.70
C VAL A 149 -19.24 -22.16 -11.52
N GLY A 150 -19.48 -21.10 -12.30
CA GLY A 150 -18.77 -19.83 -12.21
C GLY A 150 -19.03 -19.10 -10.90
N TYR A 151 -20.25 -19.13 -10.36
CA TYR A 151 -20.52 -18.59 -9.02
C TYR A 151 -19.67 -19.27 -7.95
N ILE A 152 -19.68 -20.60 -7.90
CA ILE A 152 -18.88 -21.38 -6.92
C ILE A 152 -17.38 -21.13 -7.14
N TYR A 153 -16.92 -21.22 -8.39
CA TYR A 153 -15.52 -20.99 -8.75
C TYR A 153 -15.04 -19.60 -8.32
N ASN A 154 -15.83 -18.55 -8.62
CA ASN A 154 -15.49 -17.17 -8.27
C ASN A 154 -15.50 -16.95 -6.74
N GLN A 155 -16.41 -17.60 -6.00
CA GLN A 155 -16.39 -17.55 -4.54
C GLN A 155 -15.10 -18.15 -3.97
N ILE A 156 -14.73 -19.36 -4.38
CA ILE A 156 -13.50 -20.00 -3.88
C ILE A 156 -12.26 -19.21 -4.33
N LEU A 157 -12.23 -18.73 -5.58
CA LEU A 157 -11.15 -17.89 -6.09
C LEU A 157 -11.01 -16.60 -5.26
N SER A 158 -12.14 -15.99 -4.88
CA SER A 158 -12.15 -14.81 -4.00
C SER A 158 -11.60 -15.11 -2.61
N MET A 159 -11.92 -16.28 -2.05
CA MET A 159 -11.37 -16.73 -0.77
C MET A 159 -9.85 -16.94 -0.83
N VAL A 160 -9.34 -17.54 -1.92
CA VAL A 160 -7.88 -17.68 -2.12
C VAL A 160 -7.19 -16.32 -2.20
N ASN A 161 -7.75 -15.38 -2.96
CA ASN A 161 -7.22 -14.01 -3.06
C ASN A 161 -7.23 -13.28 -1.71
N GLN A 162 -8.35 -13.38 -0.96
CA GLN A 162 -8.49 -12.76 0.35
C GLN A 162 -7.52 -13.38 1.37
N GLY A 163 -7.38 -14.71 1.37
CA GLY A 163 -6.45 -15.44 2.23
C GLY A 163 -5.00 -15.05 1.96
N GLY A 164 -4.61 -14.95 0.69
CA GLY A 164 -3.27 -14.49 0.32
C GLY A 164 -2.98 -13.05 0.73
N ALA A 165 -3.93 -12.12 0.52
CA ALA A 165 -3.82 -10.74 1.00
C ALA A 165 -3.75 -10.66 2.54
N PHE A 166 -4.53 -11.49 3.25
CA PHE A 166 -4.46 -11.59 4.70
C PHE A 166 -3.08 -12.06 5.17
N LEU A 167 -2.53 -13.12 4.56
CA LEU A 167 -1.20 -13.65 4.90
C LEU A 167 -0.09 -12.61 4.67
N LYS A 168 -0.12 -11.89 3.55
CA LYS A 168 0.84 -10.81 3.27
C LYS A 168 0.78 -9.71 4.32
N ARG A 169 -0.44 -9.27 4.68
CA ARG A 169 -0.64 -8.29 5.74
C ARG A 169 -0.18 -8.81 7.10
N PHE A 170 -0.44 -10.07 7.41
CA PHE A 170 0.00 -10.71 8.65
C PHE A 170 1.52 -10.79 8.75
N LEU A 171 2.22 -11.13 7.66
CA LEU A 171 3.68 -11.12 7.63
C LEU A 171 4.27 -9.73 7.89
N MET A 172 3.72 -8.70 7.26
CA MET A 172 4.12 -7.33 7.56
C MET A 172 3.88 -7.00 9.03
N PHE A 173 2.71 -7.35 9.55
CA PHE A 173 2.38 -7.13 10.96
C PHE A 173 3.42 -7.79 11.87
N MET A 174 3.77 -9.06 11.62
CA MET A 174 4.80 -9.78 12.38
C MET A 174 6.18 -9.13 12.28
N LEU A 175 6.59 -8.69 11.09
CA LEU A 175 7.91 -8.08 10.88
C LEU A 175 8.04 -6.76 11.63
N TYR A 176 7.14 -5.81 11.40
CA TYR A 176 7.21 -4.48 12.01
C TYR A 176 6.92 -4.52 13.51
N THR A 177 6.00 -5.37 13.95
CA THR A 177 5.77 -5.59 15.39
C THR A 177 6.97 -6.26 16.05
N GLY A 178 7.61 -7.23 15.38
CA GLY A 178 8.84 -7.87 15.86
C GLY A 178 9.98 -6.88 16.02
N ILE A 179 10.21 -6.00 15.04
CA ILE A 179 11.20 -4.92 15.12
C ILE A 179 10.87 -3.98 16.27
N GLY A 180 9.63 -3.52 16.37
CA GLY A 180 9.20 -2.61 17.44
C GLY A 180 9.34 -3.21 18.84
N ALA A 181 8.91 -4.47 19.02
CA ALA A 181 9.04 -5.21 20.26
C ALA A 181 10.50 -5.46 20.64
N TRP A 182 11.36 -5.78 19.66
CA TRP A 182 12.78 -5.94 19.89
C TRP A 182 13.45 -4.64 20.34
N ILE A 183 13.13 -3.49 19.72
CA ILE A 183 13.62 -2.17 20.14
C ILE A 183 13.21 -1.88 21.59
N ILE A 184 11.94 -2.11 21.93
CA ILE A 184 11.41 -1.90 23.28
C ILE A 184 12.13 -2.79 24.29
N TYR A 185 12.28 -4.08 24.00
CA TYR A 185 12.94 -5.04 24.87
C TYR A 185 14.42 -4.72 25.07
N TYR A 186 15.14 -4.42 23.99
CA TYR A 186 16.54 -4.03 24.04
C TYR A 186 16.73 -2.74 24.86
N ASN A 187 15.87 -1.75 24.64
CA ASN A 187 15.88 -0.51 25.39
C ASN A 187 15.63 -0.75 26.89
N TYR A 188 14.64 -1.59 27.24
CA TYR A 188 14.37 -1.96 28.63
C TYR A 188 15.57 -2.61 29.32
N ARG A 189 16.28 -3.50 28.63
CA ARG A 189 17.36 -4.28 29.22
C ARG A 189 18.68 -3.52 29.34
N PHE A 190 19.00 -2.64 28.39
CA PHE A 190 20.34 -2.10 28.23
C PHE A 190 20.42 -0.56 28.27
N ILE A 191 19.59 0.16 27.51
CA ILE A 191 19.77 1.61 27.29
C ILE A 191 18.96 2.44 28.30
N ARG A 192 17.70 2.05 28.56
CA ARG A 192 16.73 2.76 29.41
C ARG A 192 16.40 4.19 28.93
N ASP A 193 16.38 4.41 27.62
CA ASP A 193 16.05 5.71 27.04
C ASP A 193 14.55 5.82 26.72
N PRO A 194 13.81 6.81 27.27
CA PRO A 194 12.38 6.94 27.02
C PRO A 194 12.01 7.10 25.54
N TYR A 195 12.86 7.72 24.71
CA TYR A 195 12.57 7.96 23.30
C TYR A 195 12.67 6.70 22.43
N LEU A 196 13.46 5.70 22.84
CA LEU A 196 13.50 4.42 22.12
C LEU A 196 12.22 3.61 22.29
N TYR A 197 11.49 3.78 23.40
CA TYR A 197 10.15 3.22 23.52
C TYR A 197 9.19 3.84 22.50
N LEU A 198 9.26 5.17 22.29
CA LEU A 198 8.46 5.84 21.27
C LEU A 198 8.75 5.28 19.87
N VAL A 199 10.03 5.11 19.51
CA VAL A 199 10.43 4.51 18.22
C VAL A 199 9.81 3.12 18.07
N GLY A 200 9.96 2.25 19.07
CA GLY A 200 9.40 0.89 19.02
C GLY A 200 7.87 0.87 18.92
N VAL A 201 7.18 1.75 19.65
CA VAL A 201 5.72 1.91 19.55
C VAL A 201 5.28 2.39 18.17
N LEU A 202 6.03 3.30 17.53
CA LEU A 202 5.73 3.77 16.18
C LEU A 202 5.87 2.65 15.12
N PHE A 203 6.84 1.75 15.26
CA PHE A 203 6.95 0.55 14.42
C PHE A 203 5.72 -0.37 14.56
N ILE A 204 5.22 -0.57 15.78
CA ILE A 204 3.99 -1.36 16.01
C ILE A 204 2.76 -0.62 15.45
N ALA A 205 2.69 0.70 15.65
CA ALA A 205 1.61 1.55 15.16
C ALA A 205 1.53 1.53 13.61
N ALA A 206 2.68 1.45 12.93
CA ALA A 206 2.80 1.35 11.48
C ALA A 206 1.99 0.26 10.83
N VAL A 207 1.81 -0.86 11.52
CA VAL A 207 1.05 -2.00 10.99
C VAL A 207 -0.30 -2.20 11.67
N SER A 208 -0.53 -1.53 12.80
CA SER A 208 -1.76 -1.64 13.58
C SER A 208 -2.86 -0.68 13.11
N PHE A 209 -2.48 0.49 12.60
CA PHE A 209 -3.43 1.49 12.14
C PHE A 209 -3.89 1.20 10.69
N PRO A 210 -5.18 1.48 10.34
CA PRO A 210 -5.65 1.32 8.97
C PRO A 210 -4.92 2.24 7.99
N HIS A 211 -4.81 1.80 6.74
CA HIS A 211 -4.21 2.60 5.69
C HIS A 211 -4.82 4.01 5.61
N ARG A 212 -3.95 5.01 5.44
CA ARG A 212 -4.30 6.44 5.41
C ARG A 212 -4.89 7.02 6.67
N SER A 213 -4.51 6.51 7.83
CA SER A 213 -4.88 7.09 9.13
C SER A 213 -3.70 7.85 9.74
N LEU A 214 -2.99 7.26 10.70
CA LEU A 214 -1.90 7.90 11.42
C LEU A 214 -0.79 8.38 10.48
N PHE A 215 -0.37 7.50 9.58
CA PHE A 215 0.74 7.74 8.66
C PHE A 215 0.44 8.79 7.61
N HIS A 216 -0.84 9.09 7.40
CA HIS A 216 -1.28 10.09 6.46
C HIS A 216 -1.93 11.28 7.17
N SER A 217 -1.39 11.68 8.32
CA SER A 217 -1.90 12.80 9.11
C SER A 217 -0.75 13.72 9.54
N ALA A 218 -1.09 14.95 9.94
CA ALA A 218 -0.11 15.89 10.48
C ALA A 218 0.57 15.35 11.74
N GLU A 219 -0.17 14.65 12.61
CA GLU A 219 0.38 14.05 13.83
C GLU A 219 1.36 12.92 13.51
N GLY A 220 1.07 12.10 12.50
CA GLY A 220 1.98 11.08 12.03
C GLY A 220 3.30 11.67 11.55
N LEU A 221 3.23 12.69 10.68
CA LEU A 221 4.42 13.41 10.21
C LEU A 221 5.26 13.91 11.39
N ILE A 222 4.65 14.61 12.34
CA ILE A 222 5.36 15.16 13.50
C ILE A 222 6.00 14.06 14.34
N MET A 223 5.25 13.01 14.70
CA MET A 223 5.77 11.94 15.55
C MET A 223 6.92 11.18 14.90
N PHE A 224 6.82 10.86 13.60
CA PHE A 224 7.89 10.19 12.87
C PHE A 224 9.11 11.08 12.69
N THR A 225 8.93 12.37 12.37
CA THR A 225 10.05 13.31 12.28
C THR A 225 10.76 13.45 13.62
N LEU A 226 10.04 13.51 14.75
CA LEU A 226 10.65 13.55 16.08
C LEU A 226 11.41 12.27 16.40
N ALA A 227 10.85 11.11 16.08
CA ALA A 227 11.50 9.81 16.29
C ALA A 227 12.78 9.68 15.45
N VAL A 228 12.72 10.06 14.17
CA VAL A 228 13.90 10.06 13.28
C VAL A 228 14.91 11.09 13.73
N SER A 229 14.50 12.30 14.10
CA SER A 229 15.38 13.34 14.65
C SER A 229 16.16 12.85 15.87
N TYR A 230 15.48 12.16 16.78
CA TYR A 230 16.10 11.54 17.93
C TYR A 230 17.14 10.47 17.52
N LEU A 231 16.76 9.54 16.64
CA LEU A 231 17.64 8.47 16.18
C LEU A 231 18.87 9.02 15.44
N THR A 232 18.67 9.95 14.51
CA THR A 232 19.74 10.49 13.66
C THR A 232 20.75 11.32 14.46
N ARG A 233 20.29 12.08 15.47
CA ARG A 233 21.18 12.75 16.44
C ARG A 233 22.00 11.75 17.24
N ARG A 234 21.40 10.64 17.67
CA ARG A 234 22.10 9.60 18.43
C ARG A 234 23.20 8.90 17.63
N ILE A 235 23.01 8.71 16.32
CA ILE A 235 24.02 8.10 15.43
C ILE A 235 24.99 9.12 14.81
N GLY A 236 24.89 10.41 15.17
CA GLY A 236 25.83 11.44 14.72
C GLY A 236 25.51 12.09 13.37
N TYR A 237 24.33 11.85 12.79
CA TYR A 237 23.88 12.39 11.48
C TYR A 237 22.61 13.25 11.61
N PRO A 238 22.57 14.28 12.48
CA PRO A 238 21.36 15.07 12.75
C PRO A 238 20.71 15.66 11.49
N GLU A 239 21.50 15.94 10.47
CA GLU A 239 21.08 16.50 9.20
C GLU A 239 20.11 15.59 8.41
N PHE A 240 20.08 14.29 8.66
CA PHE A 240 19.10 13.37 8.07
C PHE A 240 17.66 13.64 8.54
N GLN A 241 17.47 14.33 9.66
CA GLN A 241 16.13 14.70 10.14
C GLN A 241 15.39 15.59 9.13
N HIS A 242 16.11 16.52 8.48
CA HIS A 242 15.53 17.50 7.57
C HIS A 242 15.15 16.85 6.25
N ALA A 243 16.05 16.00 5.73
CA ALA A 243 15.77 15.18 4.57
C ALA A 243 14.55 14.29 4.78
N PHE A 244 14.47 13.63 5.94
CA PHE A 244 13.31 12.81 6.30
C PHE A 244 12.02 13.63 6.35
N PHE A 245 12.04 14.78 7.04
CA PHE A 245 10.89 15.68 7.11
C PHE A 245 10.42 16.11 5.71
N ILE A 246 11.32 16.58 4.85
CA ILE A 246 10.98 17.02 3.49
C ILE A 246 10.40 15.87 2.67
N GLY A 247 11.01 14.69 2.74
CA GLY A 247 10.51 13.51 2.05
C GLY A 247 9.10 13.13 2.48
N TYR A 248 8.87 12.98 3.78
CA TYR A 248 7.56 12.64 4.32
C TYR A 248 6.54 13.76 4.03
N PHE A 249 6.91 15.01 4.26
CA PHE A 249 6.06 16.17 3.98
C PHE A 249 5.64 16.20 2.50
N SER A 250 6.57 15.92 1.58
CA SER A 250 6.28 15.88 0.15
C SER A 250 5.29 14.78 -0.23
N HIS A 251 5.38 13.60 0.38
CA HIS A 251 4.40 12.53 0.17
C HIS A 251 2.99 12.99 0.52
N LEU A 252 2.83 13.60 1.70
CA LEU A 252 1.54 14.09 2.13
C LEU A 252 1.12 15.31 1.31
N TYR A 253 1.79 16.43 1.52
CA TYR A 253 1.31 17.75 1.13
C TYR A 253 1.67 18.16 -0.29
N LEU A 254 2.60 17.47 -0.96
CA LEU A 254 2.97 17.73 -2.35
C LEU A 254 2.53 16.62 -3.31
N ALA A 255 2.01 15.50 -2.80
CA ALA A 255 1.52 14.40 -3.62
C ALA A 255 0.09 14.02 -3.25
N ASP A 256 -0.16 13.53 -2.04
CA ASP A 256 -1.49 13.02 -1.68
C ASP A 256 -2.59 14.10 -1.61
N ILE A 257 -2.23 15.36 -1.37
CA ILE A 257 -3.18 16.47 -1.49
C ILE A 257 -3.81 16.54 -2.88
N PHE A 258 -3.10 16.12 -3.94
CA PHE A 258 -3.60 16.19 -5.32
C PHE A 258 -4.51 15.03 -5.71
N THR A 259 -4.76 14.09 -4.79
CA THR A 259 -5.60 12.91 -5.01
C THR A 259 -7.02 13.12 -4.50
N GLU A 260 -7.96 12.28 -4.95
CA GLU A 260 -9.37 12.34 -4.49
C GLU A 260 -9.53 12.06 -2.98
N GLU A 261 -8.65 11.24 -2.43
CA GLU A 261 -8.72 10.79 -1.04
C GLU A 261 -8.23 11.85 -0.05
N GLY A 262 -7.23 12.64 -0.47
CA GLY A 262 -6.62 13.72 0.29
C GLY A 262 -5.94 13.29 1.59
N ILE A 263 -5.58 14.28 2.40
CA ILE A 263 -4.91 14.09 3.69
C ILE A 263 -5.87 14.53 4.80
N PRO A 264 -6.20 13.67 5.78
CA PRO A 264 -6.89 14.13 6.98
C PRO A 264 -6.06 15.15 7.74
N LEU A 265 -6.69 16.23 8.19
CA LEU A 265 -6.04 17.23 9.04
C LEU A 265 -5.55 16.62 10.35
N SER A 266 -6.34 15.68 10.91
CA SER A 266 -6.04 15.00 12.16
C SER A 266 -6.52 13.56 12.17
N ILE A 267 -5.81 12.68 12.90
CA ILE A 267 -6.29 11.32 13.19
C ILE A 267 -7.38 11.28 14.29
N LEU A 268 -7.48 12.30 15.14
CA LEU A 268 -8.37 12.32 16.31
C LEU A 268 -9.82 11.94 15.99
N PRO A 269 -10.46 12.43 14.89
CA PRO A 269 -11.82 12.04 14.55
C PRO A 269 -12.01 10.53 14.37
N ARG A 270 -11.02 9.84 13.79
CA ARG A 270 -11.07 8.38 13.59
C ARG A 270 -10.93 7.63 14.91
N ILE A 271 -10.01 8.07 15.78
CA ILE A 271 -9.83 7.47 17.11
C ILE A 271 -11.12 7.64 17.92
N LEU A 272 -11.66 8.86 17.99
CA LEU A 272 -12.88 9.20 18.74
C LEU A 272 -14.12 8.42 18.28
N LYS A 273 -14.23 8.17 16.97
CA LYS A 273 -15.28 7.30 16.42
C LYS A 273 -15.10 5.84 16.83
N LYS A 274 -13.87 5.31 16.74
CA LYS A 274 -13.55 3.91 17.04
C LYS A 274 -13.78 3.55 18.51
N ILE A 275 -13.50 4.47 19.42
CA ILE A 275 -13.71 4.28 20.88
C ILE A 275 -15.14 4.64 21.34
N GLY A 276 -16.05 4.99 20.43
CA GLY A 276 -17.44 5.33 20.75
C GLY A 276 -17.66 6.70 21.41
N LEU A 277 -16.60 7.43 21.79
CA LEU A 277 -16.71 8.75 22.41
C LEU A 277 -17.39 9.79 21.51
N HIS A 278 -17.27 9.66 20.18
CA HIS A 278 -17.96 10.57 19.26
C HIS A 278 -19.48 10.61 19.50
N GLY A 279 -20.10 9.45 19.73
CA GLY A 279 -21.54 9.36 19.99
C GLY A 279 -21.96 10.07 21.28
N GLN A 280 -21.10 10.02 22.31
CA GLN A 280 -21.36 10.64 23.61
C GLN A 280 -21.08 12.15 23.60
N MET A 281 -20.04 12.58 22.89
CA MET A 281 -19.57 13.96 22.90
C MET A 281 -20.28 14.85 21.86
N LYS A 282 -20.94 14.29 20.84
CA LYS A 282 -21.63 15.07 19.79
C LYS A 282 -22.69 16.03 20.31
N LYS A 283 -23.18 15.85 21.54
CA LYS A 283 -24.12 16.78 22.19
C LYS A 283 -23.50 18.13 22.55
N PHE A 284 -22.17 18.19 22.72
CA PHE A 284 -21.47 19.42 23.06
C PHE A 284 -21.12 20.21 21.79
N TRP A 285 -21.49 21.49 21.73
CA TRP A 285 -21.26 22.33 20.56
C TRP A 285 -19.77 22.55 20.25
N LEU A 286 -18.95 22.83 21.28
CA LEU A 286 -17.50 22.98 21.13
C LEU A 286 -16.85 21.73 20.52
N TYR A 287 -17.30 20.54 20.96
CA TYR A 287 -16.84 19.28 20.41
C TYR A 287 -17.21 19.15 18.92
N ARG A 288 -18.44 19.50 18.52
CA ARG A 288 -18.86 19.42 17.11
C ARG A 288 -18.01 20.32 16.22
N ILE A 289 -17.66 21.52 16.68
CA ILE A 289 -16.79 22.44 15.94
C ILE A 289 -15.39 21.86 15.83
N ALA A 290 -14.75 21.50 16.94
CA ALA A 290 -13.41 20.94 16.94
C ALA A 290 -13.34 19.66 16.09
N TYR A 291 -14.31 18.75 16.25
CA TYR A 291 -14.43 17.55 15.43
C TYR A 291 -14.59 17.90 13.95
N GLY A 292 -15.42 18.90 13.62
CA GLY A 292 -15.61 19.39 12.26
C GLY A 292 -14.29 19.83 11.62
N ILE A 293 -13.52 20.67 12.32
CA ILE A 293 -12.21 21.16 11.87
C ILE A 293 -11.22 20.01 11.69
N PHE A 294 -11.06 19.17 12.71
CA PHE A 294 -10.12 18.04 12.65
C PHE A 294 -10.49 16.98 11.62
N ASN A 295 -11.76 16.88 11.26
CA ASN A 295 -12.25 15.95 10.24
C ASN A 295 -12.17 16.52 8.81
N ILE A 296 -11.72 17.76 8.63
CA ILE A 296 -11.40 18.33 7.32
C ILE A 296 -10.33 17.46 6.65
N ARG A 297 -10.50 17.22 5.35
CA ARG A 297 -9.47 16.63 4.51
C ARG A 297 -8.96 17.67 3.53
N LEU A 298 -7.65 17.83 3.47
CA LEU A 298 -6.98 18.66 2.48
C LEU A 298 -6.92 17.88 1.18
N ARG A 299 -7.60 18.38 0.13
CA ARG A 299 -7.61 17.76 -1.19
C ARG A 299 -7.82 18.78 -2.30
N ILE A 300 -7.13 18.58 -3.41
CA ILE A 300 -7.25 19.27 -4.68
C ILE A 300 -7.25 18.16 -5.75
N PRO A 301 -8.40 17.56 -6.07
CA PRO A 301 -8.46 16.28 -6.81
C PRO A 301 -8.14 16.48 -8.30
N ILE A 302 -6.85 16.54 -8.62
CA ILE A 302 -6.33 16.69 -10.00
C ILE A 302 -5.85 15.34 -10.53
N ILE A 303 -5.40 14.44 -9.65
CA ILE A 303 -4.76 13.17 -10.01
C ILE A 303 -5.64 11.98 -9.60
N HIS A 304 -6.07 11.19 -10.60
CA HIS A 304 -6.72 9.90 -10.39
C HIS A 304 -5.71 8.76 -10.47
N THR A 305 -5.36 8.21 -9.32
CA THR A 305 -4.34 7.15 -9.20
C THR A 305 -4.80 5.90 -9.96
N GLY A 306 -3.90 5.27 -10.72
CA GLY A 306 -4.17 4.01 -11.43
C GLY A 306 -4.89 4.15 -12.77
N THR A 307 -5.08 5.38 -13.27
CA THR A 307 -5.63 5.64 -14.61
C THR A 307 -4.54 6.10 -15.56
N THR A 308 -4.67 5.82 -16.87
CA THR A 308 -3.70 6.27 -17.88
C THR A 308 -3.53 7.80 -17.86
N LYS A 309 -4.64 8.54 -17.72
CA LYS A 309 -4.63 10.01 -17.63
C LYS A 309 -3.92 10.48 -16.35
N GLY A 310 -4.20 9.85 -15.21
CA GLY A 310 -3.53 10.15 -13.95
C GLY A 310 -2.02 9.96 -14.03
N ASN A 311 -1.57 8.87 -14.67
CA ASN A 311 -0.14 8.61 -14.88
C ASN A 311 0.54 9.72 -15.70
N ILE A 312 -0.12 10.26 -16.73
CA ILE A 312 0.42 11.39 -17.51
C ILE A 312 0.59 12.64 -16.63
N PHE A 313 -0.41 12.96 -15.79
CA PHE A 313 -0.29 14.09 -14.86
C PHE A 313 0.82 13.88 -13.83
N GLU A 314 0.96 12.67 -13.29
CA GLU A 314 2.07 12.31 -12.40
C GLU A 314 3.44 12.54 -13.05
N GLU A 315 3.60 12.13 -14.32
CA GLU A 315 4.83 12.32 -15.08
C GLU A 315 5.13 13.79 -15.36
N ILE A 316 4.13 14.57 -15.79
CA ILE A 316 4.26 16.02 -16.01
C ILE A 316 4.66 16.71 -14.70
N TYR A 317 4.03 16.35 -13.59
CA TYR A 317 4.34 16.93 -12.28
C TYR A 317 5.79 16.66 -11.86
N VAL A 318 6.25 15.42 -12.00
CA VAL A 318 7.66 15.05 -11.75
C VAL A 318 8.61 15.80 -12.67
N PHE A 319 8.25 15.97 -13.94
CA PHE A 319 9.06 16.73 -14.89
C PHE A 319 9.18 18.21 -14.49
N ILE A 320 8.09 18.84 -14.04
CA ILE A 320 8.10 20.22 -13.53
C ILE A 320 9.02 20.34 -12.31
N LEU A 321 8.93 19.41 -11.35
CA LEU A 321 9.81 19.38 -10.18
C LEU A 321 11.29 19.18 -10.58
N LEU A 322 11.56 18.34 -11.58
CA LEU A 322 12.91 18.14 -12.10
C LEU A 322 13.46 19.41 -12.73
N ALA A 323 12.67 20.08 -13.57
CA ALA A 323 13.06 21.35 -14.18
C ALA A 323 13.32 22.43 -13.10
N ALA A 324 12.45 22.52 -12.09
CA ALA A 324 12.64 23.43 -10.96
C ALA A 324 13.91 23.13 -10.16
N ALA A 325 14.20 21.85 -9.91
CA ALA A 325 15.44 21.43 -9.26
C ALA A 325 16.67 21.84 -10.07
N ILE A 326 16.68 21.59 -11.39
CA ILE A 326 17.78 21.98 -12.29
C ILE A 326 17.99 23.49 -12.26
N ILE A 327 16.91 24.28 -12.41
CA ILE A 327 16.97 25.75 -12.38
C ILE A 327 17.53 26.23 -11.04
N SER A 328 17.06 25.67 -9.93
CA SER A 328 17.53 26.04 -8.59
C SER A 328 19.01 25.70 -8.39
N PHE A 329 19.46 24.57 -8.91
CA PHE A 329 20.87 24.16 -8.86
C PHE A 329 21.78 25.10 -9.67
N THR A 330 21.37 25.45 -10.89
CA THR A 330 22.18 26.31 -11.78
C THR A 330 22.23 27.75 -11.29
N THR A 331 21.13 28.27 -10.73
CA THR A 331 21.04 29.65 -10.25
C THR A 331 21.78 29.88 -8.92
N ASN A 332 21.76 28.91 -8.01
CA ASN A 332 22.28 29.10 -6.65
C ASN A 332 23.69 28.52 -6.41
N GLN A 333 24.38 28.02 -7.45
CA GLN A 333 25.74 27.46 -7.38
C GLN A 333 25.89 26.40 -6.25
N VAL A 334 24.94 25.49 -6.18
CA VAL A 334 24.80 24.52 -5.09
C VAL A 334 25.94 23.49 -5.13
N LEU A 335 26.56 23.24 -3.97
CA LEU A 335 27.60 22.22 -3.84
C LEU A 335 26.96 20.84 -3.58
N ILE A 336 27.38 19.83 -4.36
CA ILE A 336 26.96 18.43 -4.17
C ILE A 336 27.98 17.71 -3.29
N LYS A 337 27.51 17.08 -2.21
CA LYS A 337 28.29 16.20 -1.34
C LYS A 337 27.79 14.75 -1.44
N LEU A 338 28.70 13.81 -1.23
CA LEU A 338 28.37 12.39 -1.12
C LEU A 338 27.68 12.08 0.21
N VAL A 339 28.18 12.65 1.31
CA VAL A 339 27.64 12.54 2.68
C VAL A 339 27.43 13.93 3.23
#